data_AF-A0ABD2H2H7-F1
#
_entry.id   AF-A0ABD2H2H7-F1
#
_cell.length_a   1.000
_cell.length_b   1.000
_cell.length_c   1.000
_cell.angle_alpha   90.00
_cell.angle_beta   90.00
_cell.angle_gamma   90.00
#
_symmetry.space_group_name_H-M   'P 1'
#
loop_
_entity.id
_entity.type
_entity.pdbx_description
1 polymer ?
#
loop_
_entity_poly.entity_id
_entity_poly.type
_entity_poly.pdbx_seq_one_letter_code
_entity_poly.pdbx_strand_id
1 'polypeptide(L)'
;MNNVADWLVQNRDKIEKGVEIMGQASEVLAATVGQLHPILEAVFMASAEILNNPDSKEARYLTQQFEMVNQQLEGIQDEIDQIALELQKASLNKQNFDREAQMLSQYEKFQDFVNAKPKFKEKKMEKFISHYENTDSDLNLDALYNAVIGESTAGDPMLETVVAIEQRSRRAVEDFCARLKKLFVVGIISVMGHSALKEGVVGEDMVKKWQGRMEDVEKRMKAAVDECTENFADQAKTDIEHKLLENPGTVNQDFTKSLLDSLVKKYDWVNWSVRAFSNRERIFFFNWLAGKKCHGSGGANWFDILTKTKIKVVVSFCVDPKPINKSQILEQIESQKMKGNMMAVALALNKSFPNYLVHAVSHYKEVVQSNNFHEDCYYYGKHKRAYLCIHSE
;
A
#
# COMPACT_ATOMS: atom_id res chain seq x y z
N MET A 1 -5.87 -30.40 -27.64
CA MET A 1 -6.97 -29.99 -26.75
C MET A 1 -6.91 -30.90 -25.53
N ASN A 2 -6.37 -30.42 -24.43
CA ASN A 2 -6.48 -31.11 -23.14
C ASN A 2 -7.96 -31.09 -22.76
N ASN A 3 -8.49 -32.23 -22.32
CA ASN A 3 -9.89 -32.32 -21.87
C ASN A 3 -10.09 -31.30 -20.73
N VAL A 4 -11.17 -30.51 -20.78
CA VAL A 4 -11.53 -29.52 -19.74
C VAL A 4 -11.45 -30.16 -18.34
N ALA A 5 -11.85 -31.43 -18.22
CA ALA A 5 -11.74 -32.22 -16.99
C ALA A 5 -10.28 -32.35 -16.47
N ASP A 6 -9.30 -32.60 -17.36
CA ASP A 6 -7.89 -32.74 -16.97
C ASP A 6 -7.30 -31.40 -16.52
N TRP A 7 -7.67 -30.30 -17.19
CA TRP A 7 -7.25 -28.96 -16.79
C TRP A 7 -7.82 -28.58 -15.43
N LEU A 8 -9.10 -28.90 -15.17
CA LEU A 8 -9.76 -28.64 -13.88
C LEU A 8 -9.07 -29.36 -12.72
N VAL A 9 -8.73 -30.64 -12.89
CA VAL A 9 -8.02 -31.41 -11.86
C VAL A 9 -6.66 -30.79 -11.53
N GLN A 10 -5.96 -30.22 -12.51
CA GLN A 10 -4.64 -29.63 -12.33
C GLN A 10 -4.65 -28.20 -11.77
N ASN A 11 -5.76 -27.48 -11.92
CA ASN A 11 -5.80 -26.04 -11.63
C ASN A 11 -6.81 -25.64 -10.55
N ARG A 12 -7.61 -26.57 -10.02
CA ARG A 12 -8.59 -26.31 -8.95
C ARG A 12 -8.03 -25.47 -7.79
N ASP A 13 -6.97 -25.93 -7.14
CA ASP A 13 -6.39 -25.22 -5.98
C ASP A 13 -5.88 -23.83 -6.36
N LYS A 14 -5.39 -23.67 -7.59
CA LYS A 14 -4.91 -22.37 -8.09
C LYS A 14 -6.06 -21.41 -8.38
N ILE A 15 -7.20 -21.93 -8.86
CA ILE A 15 -8.43 -21.15 -9.07
C ILE A 15 -8.98 -20.69 -7.73
N GLU A 16 -9.10 -21.61 -6.75
CA GLU A 16 -9.56 -21.29 -5.40
C GLU A 16 -8.68 -20.21 -4.75
N LYS A 17 -7.35 -20.34 -4.86
CA LYS A 17 -6.40 -19.32 -4.41
C LYS A 17 -6.55 -17.99 -5.15
N GLY A 18 -6.74 -18.04 -6.47
CA GLY A 18 -6.98 -16.84 -7.27
C GLY A 18 -8.22 -16.08 -6.81
N VAL A 19 -9.33 -16.79 -6.58
CA VAL A 19 -10.57 -16.19 -6.07
C VAL A 19 -10.34 -15.55 -4.70
N GLU A 20 -9.59 -16.22 -3.81
CA GLU A 20 -9.21 -15.65 -2.52
C GLU A 20 -8.44 -14.34 -2.69
N ILE A 21 -7.46 -14.29 -3.59
CA ILE A 21 -6.64 -13.09 -3.86
C ILE A 21 -7.47 -11.93 -4.41
N MET A 22 -8.53 -12.22 -5.16
CA MET A 22 -9.47 -11.20 -5.63
C MET A 22 -10.29 -10.59 -4.48
N GLY A 23 -10.56 -11.39 -3.44
CA GLY A 23 -11.25 -10.97 -2.21
C GLY A 23 -10.34 -10.39 -1.13
N GLN A 24 -9.02 -10.61 -1.22
CA GLN A 24 -8.07 -10.10 -0.23
C GLN A 24 -7.94 -8.58 -0.34
N ALA A 25 -8.03 -7.91 0.80
CA ALA A 25 -7.56 -6.55 0.94
C ALA A 25 -6.05 -6.48 0.64
N SER A 26 -5.60 -5.32 0.21
CA SER A 26 -4.35 -5.05 -0.51
C SER A 26 -3.00 -5.41 0.15
N GLU A 27 -2.98 -6.15 1.25
CA GLU A 27 -1.80 -6.32 2.10
C GLU A 27 -0.66 -7.15 1.49
N VAL A 28 -0.87 -7.82 0.35
CA VAL A 28 0.14 -8.76 -0.21
C VAL A 28 0.35 -8.64 -1.72
N LEU A 29 0.36 -7.41 -2.25
CA LEU A 29 0.56 -7.18 -3.70
C LEU A 29 1.81 -7.89 -4.25
N ALA A 30 2.90 -7.92 -3.50
CA ALA A 30 4.14 -8.59 -3.93
C ALA A 30 4.00 -10.12 -4.09
N ALA A 31 3.20 -10.78 -3.26
CA ALA A 31 3.00 -12.23 -3.36
C ALA A 31 1.90 -12.61 -4.36
N THR A 32 1.19 -11.64 -4.96
CA THR A 32 0.04 -11.90 -5.82
C THR A 32 0.34 -11.76 -7.33
N VAL A 33 1.53 -11.30 -7.71
CA VAL A 33 1.95 -11.18 -9.11
C VAL A 33 1.82 -12.52 -9.85
N GLY A 34 1.08 -12.53 -10.96
CA GLY A 34 0.82 -13.71 -11.79
C GLY A 34 -0.20 -14.69 -11.20
N GLN A 35 -0.70 -14.45 -9.98
CA GLN A 35 -1.62 -15.39 -9.31
C GLN A 35 -3.07 -15.28 -9.81
N LEU A 36 -3.38 -14.29 -10.65
CA LEU A 36 -4.66 -14.18 -11.34
C LEU A 36 -4.75 -15.01 -12.62
N HIS A 37 -3.62 -15.51 -13.18
CA HIS A 37 -3.62 -16.30 -14.42
C HIS A 37 -4.62 -17.48 -14.40
N PRO A 38 -4.72 -18.29 -13.33
CA PRO A 38 -5.67 -19.41 -13.27
C PRO A 38 -7.13 -18.96 -13.31
N ILE A 39 -7.46 -17.77 -12.77
CA ILE A 39 -8.82 -17.22 -12.84
C ILE A 39 -9.15 -16.81 -14.27
N LEU A 40 -8.23 -16.11 -14.94
CA LEU A 40 -8.41 -15.68 -16.33
C LEU A 40 -8.55 -16.90 -17.25
N GLU A 41 -7.79 -17.97 -17.00
CA GLU A 41 -7.97 -19.26 -17.70
C GLU A 41 -9.30 -19.92 -17.38
N ALA A 42 -9.77 -19.89 -16.13
CA ALA A 42 -11.08 -20.44 -15.77
C ALA A 42 -12.22 -19.69 -16.48
N VAL A 43 -12.15 -18.36 -16.54
CA VAL A 43 -13.10 -17.52 -17.31
C VAL A 43 -13.08 -17.92 -18.78
N PHE A 44 -11.89 -18.04 -19.38
CA PHE A 44 -11.69 -18.49 -20.75
C PHE A 44 -12.37 -19.85 -21.02
N MET A 45 -12.07 -20.86 -20.18
CA MET A 45 -12.61 -22.21 -20.31
C MET A 45 -14.14 -22.22 -20.11
N ALA A 46 -14.65 -21.42 -19.18
CA ALA A 46 -16.08 -21.27 -18.93
C ALA A 46 -16.80 -20.67 -20.15
N SER A 47 -16.27 -19.58 -20.71
CA SER A 47 -16.87 -18.90 -21.86
C SER A 47 -16.93 -19.82 -23.09
N ALA A 48 -15.91 -20.64 -23.32
CA ALA A 48 -15.90 -21.61 -24.41
C ALA A 48 -16.85 -22.80 -24.18
N GLU A 49 -16.93 -23.34 -22.95
CA GLU A 49 -17.74 -24.52 -22.64
C GLU A 49 -19.25 -24.18 -22.52
N ILE A 50 -19.60 -23.03 -21.93
CA ILE A 50 -21.01 -22.59 -21.78
C ILE A 50 -21.71 -22.42 -23.13
N LEU A 51 -20.97 -22.08 -24.19
CA LEU A 51 -21.51 -21.91 -25.54
C LEU A 51 -21.67 -23.22 -26.30
N ASN A 52 -20.80 -24.19 -26.02
CA ASN A 52 -20.75 -25.44 -26.77
C ASN A 52 -21.52 -26.59 -26.08
N ASN A 53 -21.51 -26.65 -24.74
CA ASN A 53 -22.14 -27.73 -23.97
C ASN A 53 -22.58 -27.28 -22.56
N PRO A 54 -23.63 -26.45 -22.44
CA PRO A 54 -24.02 -25.80 -21.18
C PRO A 54 -24.44 -26.78 -20.06
N ASP A 55 -24.80 -28.02 -20.39
CA ASP A 55 -25.28 -29.02 -19.43
C ASP A 55 -24.18 -29.94 -18.90
N SER A 56 -22.93 -29.82 -19.37
CA SER A 56 -21.80 -30.65 -18.93
C SER A 56 -21.47 -30.43 -17.44
N LYS A 57 -20.83 -31.42 -16.81
CA LYS A 57 -20.44 -31.29 -15.39
C LYS A 57 -19.35 -30.22 -15.24
N GLU A 58 -18.50 -30.12 -16.25
CA GLU A 58 -17.41 -29.19 -16.41
C GLU A 58 -17.95 -27.75 -16.55
N ALA A 59 -18.96 -27.54 -17.41
CA ALA A 59 -19.64 -26.24 -17.56
C ALA A 59 -20.24 -25.75 -16.23
N ARG A 60 -20.89 -26.65 -15.47
CA ARG A 60 -21.48 -26.31 -14.16
C ARG A 60 -20.43 -25.90 -13.14
N TYR A 61 -19.32 -26.63 -13.05
CA TYR A 61 -18.23 -26.30 -12.14
C TYR A 61 -17.58 -24.96 -12.51
N LEU A 62 -17.28 -24.74 -13.79
CA LEU A 62 -16.71 -23.48 -14.28
C LEU A 62 -17.67 -22.29 -14.05
N THR A 63 -18.98 -22.51 -14.21
CA THR A 63 -20.01 -21.52 -13.86
C THR A 63 -20.01 -21.21 -12.37
N GLN A 64 -19.87 -22.21 -11.50
CA GLN A 64 -19.78 -22.00 -10.05
C GLN A 64 -18.52 -21.20 -9.67
N GLN A 65 -17.37 -21.47 -10.31
CA GLN A 65 -16.17 -20.67 -10.07
C GLN A 65 -16.33 -19.23 -10.57
N PHE A 66 -17.00 -19.04 -11.70
CA PHE A 66 -17.35 -17.71 -12.20
C PHE A 66 -18.31 -16.99 -11.25
N GLU A 67 -19.24 -17.70 -10.62
CA GLU A 67 -20.12 -17.15 -9.59
C GLU A 67 -19.34 -16.73 -8.34
N MET A 68 -18.33 -17.49 -7.92
CA MET A 68 -17.44 -17.09 -6.82
C MET A 68 -16.61 -15.84 -7.16
N VAL A 69 -16.13 -15.72 -8.40
CA VAL A 69 -15.51 -14.49 -8.90
C VAL A 69 -16.49 -13.33 -8.86
N ASN A 70 -17.72 -13.52 -9.34
CA ASN A 70 -18.76 -12.49 -9.28
C ASN A 70 -19.06 -12.04 -7.85
N GLN A 71 -19.08 -12.95 -6.88
CA GLN A 71 -19.27 -12.62 -5.46
C GLN A 71 -18.13 -11.73 -4.92
N GLN A 72 -16.88 -11.97 -5.32
CA GLN A 72 -15.76 -11.08 -4.94
C GLN A 72 -15.82 -9.72 -5.66
N LEU A 73 -16.58 -9.63 -6.75
CA LEU A 73 -16.87 -8.41 -7.50
C LEU A 73 -18.23 -7.80 -7.11
N GLU A 74 -18.92 -8.31 -6.09
CA GLU A 74 -20.10 -7.63 -5.53
C GLU A 74 -19.67 -6.33 -4.84
N GLY A 75 -20.46 -5.27 -5.01
CA GLY A 75 -20.10 -3.94 -4.48
C GLY A 75 -18.98 -3.23 -5.26
N ILE A 76 -18.49 -3.80 -6.37
CA ILE A 76 -17.44 -3.18 -7.18
C ILE A 76 -17.82 -1.79 -7.70
N GLN A 77 -19.12 -1.52 -7.89
CA GLN A 77 -19.59 -0.19 -8.31
C GLN A 77 -19.25 0.88 -7.26
N ASP A 78 -19.49 0.63 -5.96
CA ASP A 78 -19.13 1.55 -4.88
C ASP A 78 -17.61 1.68 -4.76
N GLU A 79 -16.88 0.59 -5.00
CA GLU A 79 -15.43 0.59 -4.95
C GLU A 79 -14.80 1.39 -6.10
N ILE A 80 -15.36 1.29 -7.30
CA ILE A 80 -14.91 2.00 -8.49
C ILE A 80 -15.38 3.45 -8.47
N ASP A 81 -16.53 3.79 -7.89
CA ASP A 81 -16.91 5.19 -7.66
C ASP A 81 -15.83 5.91 -6.82
N GLN A 82 -15.14 5.19 -5.92
CA GLN A 82 -13.99 5.72 -5.20
C GLN A 82 -12.72 5.80 -6.07
N ILE A 83 -12.45 4.82 -6.95
CA ILE A 83 -11.37 4.95 -7.96
C ILE A 83 -11.61 6.19 -8.81
N ALA A 84 -12.81 6.36 -9.35
CA ALA A 84 -13.24 7.49 -10.13
C ALA A 84 -13.01 8.82 -9.40
N LEU A 85 -13.35 8.90 -8.11
CA LEU A 85 -13.07 10.07 -7.27
C LEU A 85 -11.57 10.29 -7.08
N GLU A 86 -10.78 9.23 -6.91
CA GLU A 86 -9.32 9.31 -6.78
C GLU A 86 -8.66 9.75 -8.08
N LEU A 87 -9.08 9.22 -9.23
CA LEU A 87 -8.66 9.68 -10.55
C LEU A 87 -9.06 11.14 -10.79
N GLN A 88 -10.27 11.54 -10.38
CA GLN A 88 -10.72 12.92 -10.48
C GLN A 88 -9.87 13.86 -9.61
N LYS A 89 -9.60 13.48 -8.34
CA LYS A 89 -8.68 14.22 -7.46
C LYS A 89 -7.28 14.29 -8.06
N ALA A 90 -6.87 13.22 -8.73
CA ALA A 90 -5.58 13.13 -9.38
C ALA A 90 -5.43 14.00 -10.63
N SER A 91 -6.48 14.70 -11.04
CA SER A 91 -6.55 15.36 -12.34
C SER A 91 -6.20 14.41 -13.49
N LEU A 92 -6.30 13.10 -13.26
CA LEU A 92 -6.21 12.10 -14.30
C LEU A 92 -7.46 12.32 -15.15
N ASN A 93 -7.22 12.64 -16.42
CA ASN A 93 -8.17 13.22 -17.37
C ASN A 93 -9.59 12.60 -17.25
N LYS A 94 -10.65 13.39 -17.46
CA LYS A 94 -12.06 12.96 -17.52
C LYS A 94 -12.25 11.68 -18.36
N GLN A 95 -11.41 11.50 -19.38
CA GLN A 95 -11.38 10.30 -20.21
C GLN A 95 -11.17 9.01 -19.42
N ASN A 96 -10.37 8.98 -18.35
CA ASN A 96 -10.20 7.78 -17.53
C ASN A 96 -11.50 7.45 -16.78
N PHE A 97 -12.15 8.45 -16.18
CA PHE A 97 -13.45 8.27 -15.54
C PHE A 97 -14.51 7.71 -16.51
N ASP A 98 -14.60 8.28 -17.72
CA ASP A 98 -15.57 7.82 -18.73
C ASP A 98 -15.28 6.36 -19.16
N ARG A 99 -13.99 5.96 -19.25
CA ARG A 99 -13.57 4.59 -19.57
C ARG A 99 -14.00 3.58 -18.50
N GLU A 100 -13.80 3.91 -17.21
CA GLU A 100 -14.18 3.03 -16.10
C GLU A 100 -15.67 2.76 -16.06
N ALA A 101 -16.48 3.82 -16.20
CA ALA A 101 -17.92 3.73 -16.25
C ALA A 101 -18.41 2.86 -17.44
N GLN A 102 -17.76 2.99 -18.60
CA GLN A 102 -18.06 2.14 -19.76
C GLN A 102 -17.70 0.66 -19.50
N MET A 103 -16.52 0.35 -18.97
CA MET A 103 -16.11 -1.03 -18.63
C MET A 103 -17.08 -1.67 -17.64
N LEU A 104 -17.50 -0.92 -16.61
CA LEU A 104 -18.49 -1.39 -15.65
C LEU A 104 -19.84 -1.68 -16.30
N SER A 105 -20.30 -0.77 -17.15
CA SER A 105 -21.56 -0.95 -17.85
C SER A 105 -21.53 -2.16 -18.78
N GLN A 106 -20.40 -2.42 -19.46
CA GLN A 106 -20.19 -3.63 -20.25
C GLN A 106 -20.31 -4.90 -19.39
N TYR A 107 -19.67 -4.90 -18.23
CA TYR A 107 -19.70 -6.03 -17.30
C TYR A 107 -21.09 -6.24 -16.69
N GLU A 108 -21.79 -5.17 -16.34
CA GLU A 108 -23.18 -5.24 -15.85
C GLU A 108 -24.08 -5.95 -16.88
N LYS A 109 -23.97 -5.58 -18.17
CA LYS A 109 -24.73 -6.25 -19.25
C LYS A 109 -24.32 -7.71 -19.44
N PHE A 110 -23.05 -8.04 -19.24
CA PHE A 110 -22.57 -9.42 -19.27
C PHE A 110 -23.20 -10.25 -18.13
N GLN A 111 -23.20 -9.74 -16.90
CA GLN A 111 -23.85 -10.40 -15.76
C GLN A 111 -25.35 -10.58 -15.99
N ASP A 112 -26.01 -9.55 -16.54
CA ASP A 112 -27.42 -9.56 -16.95
C ASP A 112 -27.74 -10.72 -17.91
N PHE A 113 -26.80 -11.06 -18.78
CA PHE A 113 -26.86 -12.19 -19.72
C PHE A 113 -26.59 -13.52 -19.03
N VAL A 114 -25.48 -13.65 -18.29
CA VAL A 114 -25.08 -14.90 -17.63
C VAL A 114 -26.15 -15.38 -16.65
N ASN A 115 -26.77 -14.44 -15.92
CA ASN A 115 -27.77 -14.73 -14.89
C ASN A 115 -29.21 -14.78 -15.44
N ALA A 116 -29.41 -14.61 -16.76
CA ALA A 116 -30.73 -14.61 -17.36
C ALA A 116 -31.40 -15.99 -17.33
N LYS A 117 -32.70 -16.02 -17.01
CA LYS A 117 -33.54 -17.23 -17.22
C LYS A 117 -33.51 -17.65 -18.69
N PRO A 118 -33.60 -18.94 -19.03
CA PRO A 118 -33.47 -19.44 -20.41
C PRO A 118 -34.29 -18.66 -21.45
N LYS A 119 -35.56 -18.35 -21.13
CA LYS A 119 -36.47 -17.60 -22.01
C LYS A 119 -36.06 -16.14 -22.33
N PHE A 120 -35.11 -15.58 -21.59
CA PHE A 120 -34.60 -14.21 -21.79
C PHE A 120 -33.12 -14.18 -22.20
N LYS A 121 -32.46 -15.33 -22.27
CA LYS A 121 -31.01 -15.43 -22.42
C LYS A 121 -30.53 -14.86 -23.76
N GLU A 122 -31.21 -15.21 -24.84
CA GLU A 122 -30.91 -14.69 -26.20
C GLU A 122 -31.05 -13.16 -26.28
N LYS A 123 -32.16 -12.60 -25.80
CA LYS A 123 -32.37 -11.14 -25.80
C LYS A 123 -31.36 -10.39 -24.93
N LYS A 124 -30.92 -10.98 -23.81
CA LYS A 124 -29.91 -10.37 -22.93
C LYS A 124 -28.50 -10.48 -23.52
N MET A 125 -28.21 -11.59 -24.20
CA MET A 125 -26.99 -11.80 -24.97
C MET A 125 -26.82 -10.73 -26.07
N GLU A 126 -27.84 -10.53 -26.91
CA GLU A 126 -27.83 -9.50 -27.97
C GLU A 126 -27.59 -8.09 -27.39
N LYS A 127 -28.21 -7.79 -26.25
CA LYS A 127 -28.01 -6.52 -25.54
C LYS A 127 -26.58 -6.36 -25.06
N PHE A 128 -25.98 -7.40 -24.49
CA PHE A 128 -24.58 -7.35 -24.06
C PHE A 128 -23.65 -7.10 -25.27
N ILE A 129 -23.79 -7.88 -26.34
CA ILE A 129 -22.95 -7.74 -27.54
C ILE A 129 -23.07 -6.32 -28.12
N SER A 130 -24.31 -5.86 -28.33
CA SER A 130 -24.55 -4.52 -28.88
C SER A 130 -24.04 -3.42 -27.96
N HIS A 131 -24.21 -3.55 -26.65
CA HIS A 131 -23.73 -2.55 -25.69
C HIS A 131 -22.19 -2.50 -25.66
N TYR A 132 -21.53 -3.64 -25.66
CA TYR A 132 -20.07 -3.74 -25.69
C TYR A 132 -19.48 -3.05 -26.94
N GLU A 133 -20.03 -3.35 -28.11
CA GLU A 133 -19.58 -2.76 -29.38
C GLU A 133 -19.82 -1.24 -29.46
N ASN A 134 -20.88 -0.73 -28.80
CA ASN A 134 -21.23 0.69 -28.78
C ASN A 134 -20.55 1.49 -27.64
N THR A 135 -19.80 0.84 -26.76
CA THR A 135 -19.10 1.47 -25.63
C THR A 135 -17.58 1.27 -25.73
N ASP A 136 -17.04 1.53 -26.92
CA ASP A 136 -15.61 1.48 -27.23
C ASP A 136 -14.94 0.10 -27.07
N SER A 137 -15.72 -0.99 -26.94
CA SER A 137 -15.23 -2.38 -26.94
C SER A 137 -14.05 -2.58 -25.96
N ASP A 138 -12.90 -3.09 -26.44
CA ASP A 138 -11.69 -3.34 -25.66
C ASP A 138 -10.77 -2.11 -25.56
N LEU A 139 -11.06 -1.01 -26.25
CA LEU A 139 -10.22 0.20 -26.25
C LEU A 139 -10.10 0.81 -24.85
N ASN A 140 -11.16 0.72 -24.04
CA ASN A 140 -11.16 1.22 -22.65
C ASN A 140 -10.16 0.47 -21.78
N LEU A 141 -10.12 -0.86 -21.92
CA LEU A 141 -9.23 -1.73 -21.17
C LEU A 141 -7.77 -1.58 -21.66
N ASP A 142 -7.57 -1.45 -22.98
CA ASP A 142 -6.26 -1.15 -23.58
C ASP A 142 -5.72 0.21 -23.10
N ALA A 143 -6.57 1.24 -23.04
CA ALA A 143 -6.20 2.56 -22.54
C ALA A 143 -5.88 2.55 -21.04
N LEU A 144 -6.65 1.82 -20.23
CA LEU A 144 -6.39 1.63 -18.81
C LEU A 144 -5.04 0.95 -18.57
N TYR A 145 -4.76 -0.12 -19.31
CA TYR A 145 -3.47 -0.80 -19.30
C TYR A 145 -2.33 0.19 -19.58
N ASN A 146 -2.40 0.93 -20.69
CA ASN A 146 -1.36 1.90 -21.07
C ASN A 146 -1.15 3.00 -20.03
N ALA A 147 -2.23 3.45 -19.37
CA ALA A 147 -2.15 4.45 -18.30
C ALA A 147 -1.39 3.92 -17.06
N VAL A 148 -1.58 2.64 -16.73
CA VAL A 148 -0.91 1.99 -15.60
C VAL A 148 0.56 1.72 -15.87
N ILE A 149 0.90 1.21 -17.06
CA ILE A 149 2.30 0.92 -17.40
C ILE A 149 3.11 2.17 -17.75
N GLY A 150 2.46 3.32 -17.91
CA GLY A 150 3.11 4.61 -18.21
C GLY A 150 3.36 4.85 -19.70
N GLU A 151 2.66 4.15 -20.58
CA GLU A 151 2.73 4.32 -22.04
C GLU A 151 1.62 5.21 -22.60
N SER A 152 0.76 5.78 -21.74
CA SER A 152 -0.24 6.76 -22.16
C SER A 152 0.43 8.00 -22.77
N THR A 153 0.00 8.38 -23.97
CA THR A 153 0.43 9.64 -24.61
C THR A 153 -0.17 10.88 -23.95
N ALA A 154 -1.05 10.71 -22.97
CA ALA A 154 -1.75 11.77 -22.27
C ALA A 154 -1.54 11.63 -20.76
N GLY A 155 -0.62 12.44 -20.21
CA GLY A 155 -0.42 12.63 -18.78
C GLY A 155 0.72 11.82 -18.16
N ASP A 156 0.94 12.06 -16.87
CA ASP A 156 1.91 11.35 -16.04
C ASP A 156 1.43 9.90 -15.78
N PRO A 157 2.34 8.96 -15.48
CA PRO A 157 1.97 7.59 -15.15
C PRO A 157 0.96 7.53 -14.00
N MET A 158 -0.12 6.75 -14.18
CA MET A 158 -1.26 6.72 -13.25
C MET A 158 -0.82 6.43 -11.81
N LEU A 159 -0.01 5.40 -11.60
CA LEU A 159 0.40 4.97 -10.27
C LEU A 159 1.36 5.96 -9.60
N GLU A 160 2.26 6.59 -10.36
CA GLU A 160 3.16 7.63 -9.82
C GLU A 160 2.36 8.86 -9.34
N THR A 161 1.33 9.22 -10.10
CA THR A 161 0.41 10.30 -9.75
C THR A 161 -0.34 9.99 -8.45
N VAL A 162 -0.90 8.78 -8.33
CA VAL A 162 -1.61 8.31 -7.12
C VAL A 162 -0.68 8.32 -5.90
N VAL A 163 0.54 7.80 -6.03
CA VAL A 163 1.55 7.82 -4.95
C VAL A 163 1.83 9.24 -4.46
N ALA A 164 1.92 10.20 -5.37
CA ALA A 164 2.17 11.61 -5.03
C ALA A 164 1.00 12.25 -4.28
N ILE A 165 -0.24 12.04 -4.74
CA ILE A 165 -1.45 12.63 -4.16
C ILE A 165 -1.75 12.07 -2.79
N GLU A 166 -1.61 10.75 -2.65
CA GLU A 166 -1.78 10.05 -1.38
C GLU A 166 -0.58 10.25 -0.45
N GLN A 167 0.38 11.10 -0.85
CA GLN A 167 1.56 11.46 -0.08
C GLN A 167 2.29 10.21 0.44
N ARG A 168 2.49 9.23 -0.45
CA ARG A 168 3.11 7.92 -0.14
C ARG A 168 2.45 7.16 1.02
N SER A 169 1.14 7.33 1.21
CA SER A 169 0.37 6.47 2.12
C SER A 169 0.28 5.06 1.54
N ARG A 170 1.09 4.13 2.08
CA ARG A 170 1.10 2.72 1.63
C ARG A 170 -0.31 2.16 1.55
N ARG A 171 -1.10 2.32 2.61
CA ARG A 171 -2.49 1.81 2.71
C ARG A 171 -3.42 2.38 1.63
N ALA A 172 -3.32 3.66 1.33
CA ALA A 172 -4.18 4.27 0.31
C ALA A 172 -3.79 3.82 -1.10
N VAL A 173 -2.49 3.72 -1.38
CA VAL A 173 -1.98 3.21 -2.68
C VAL A 173 -2.33 1.73 -2.86
N GLU A 174 -2.19 0.96 -1.79
CA GLU A 174 -2.65 -0.42 -1.68
C GLU A 174 -4.15 -0.53 -2.04
N ASP A 175 -5.01 0.21 -1.33
CA ASP A 175 -6.46 0.20 -1.57
C ASP A 175 -6.82 0.58 -3.03
N PHE A 176 -6.15 1.59 -3.62
CA PHE A 176 -6.32 1.93 -5.03
C PHE A 176 -5.94 0.76 -5.95
N CYS A 177 -4.78 0.12 -5.72
CA CYS A 177 -4.32 -1.01 -6.52
C CYS A 177 -5.28 -2.20 -6.46
N ALA A 178 -5.86 -2.50 -5.29
CA ALA A 178 -6.84 -3.58 -5.15
C ALA A 178 -8.11 -3.32 -5.97
N ARG A 179 -8.63 -2.10 -5.94
CA ARG A 179 -9.82 -1.73 -6.73
C ARG A 179 -9.53 -1.73 -8.23
N LEU A 180 -8.37 -1.19 -8.62
CA LEU A 180 -7.92 -1.20 -10.01
C LEU A 180 -7.75 -2.62 -10.56
N LYS A 181 -7.26 -3.57 -9.74
CA LYS A 181 -7.19 -4.99 -10.09
C LYS A 181 -8.58 -5.57 -10.39
N LYS A 182 -9.59 -5.28 -9.57
CA LYS A 182 -10.98 -5.69 -9.83
C LYS A 182 -11.51 -5.08 -11.13
N LEU A 183 -11.22 -3.80 -11.40
CA LEU A 183 -11.59 -3.12 -12.64
C LEU A 183 -10.99 -3.80 -13.89
N PHE A 184 -9.71 -4.22 -13.84
CA PHE A 184 -9.13 -5.01 -14.92
C PHE A 184 -9.86 -6.34 -15.12
N VAL A 185 -10.16 -7.05 -14.03
CA VAL A 185 -10.86 -8.35 -14.11
C VAL A 185 -12.22 -8.21 -14.77
N VAL A 186 -13.04 -7.21 -14.40
CA VAL A 186 -14.35 -7.00 -15.06
C VAL A 186 -14.21 -6.70 -16.55
N GLY A 187 -13.23 -5.87 -16.92
CA GLY A 187 -12.95 -5.58 -18.33
C GLY A 187 -12.51 -6.83 -19.11
N ILE A 188 -11.60 -7.63 -18.55
CA ILE A 188 -11.12 -8.86 -19.20
C ILE A 188 -12.26 -9.87 -19.37
N ILE A 189 -13.11 -10.04 -18.35
CA ILE A 189 -14.30 -10.90 -18.45
C ILE A 189 -15.22 -10.42 -19.58
N SER A 190 -15.48 -9.12 -19.68
CA SER A 190 -16.31 -8.56 -20.76
C SER A 190 -15.71 -8.80 -22.15
N VAL A 191 -14.41 -8.60 -22.34
CA VAL A 191 -13.71 -8.85 -23.61
C VAL A 191 -13.78 -10.34 -23.99
N MET A 192 -13.47 -11.23 -23.04
CA MET A 192 -13.53 -12.68 -23.26
C MET A 192 -14.95 -13.15 -23.54
N GLY A 193 -15.92 -12.65 -22.80
CA GLY A 193 -17.34 -12.95 -23.00
C GLY A 193 -17.84 -12.55 -24.39
N HIS A 194 -17.45 -11.36 -24.87
CA HIS A 194 -17.79 -10.90 -26.22
C HIS A 194 -17.15 -11.76 -27.32
N SER A 195 -15.84 -12.01 -27.25
CA SER A 195 -15.13 -12.86 -28.23
C SER A 195 -15.74 -14.25 -28.28
N ALA A 196 -16.00 -14.88 -27.13
CA ALA A 196 -16.66 -16.18 -27.07
C ALA A 196 -18.00 -16.18 -27.82
N LEU A 197 -18.86 -15.18 -27.56
CA LEU A 197 -20.20 -15.10 -28.14
C LEU A 197 -20.22 -14.82 -29.63
N LYS A 198 -19.27 -14.00 -30.13
CA LYS A 198 -19.23 -13.58 -31.53
C LYS A 198 -18.45 -14.54 -32.41
N GLU A 199 -17.36 -15.08 -31.90
CA GLU A 199 -16.39 -15.91 -32.65
C GLU A 199 -16.54 -17.40 -32.35
N GLY A 200 -17.38 -17.76 -31.36
CA GLY A 200 -17.61 -19.14 -30.91
C GLY A 200 -16.45 -19.72 -30.08
N VAL A 201 -15.36 -18.97 -29.96
CA VAL A 201 -14.15 -19.31 -29.21
C VAL A 201 -13.54 -18.03 -28.67
N VAL A 202 -12.76 -18.14 -27.60
CA VAL A 202 -11.81 -17.08 -27.22
C VAL A 202 -10.45 -17.51 -27.75
N GLY A 203 -9.73 -16.61 -28.43
CA GLY A 203 -8.41 -16.94 -28.97
C GLY A 203 -7.36 -17.18 -27.87
N GLU A 204 -6.51 -18.20 -28.02
CA GLU A 204 -5.37 -18.44 -27.10
C GLU A 204 -4.46 -17.20 -27.00
N ASP A 205 -4.30 -16.45 -28.10
CA ASP A 205 -3.54 -15.20 -28.15
C ASP A 205 -4.17 -14.10 -27.27
N MET A 206 -5.50 -14.04 -27.17
CA MET A 206 -6.19 -13.08 -26.30
C MET A 206 -5.95 -13.42 -24.82
N VAL A 207 -5.96 -14.70 -24.47
CA VAL A 207 -5.66 -15.17 -23.11
C VAL A 207 -4.22 -14.79 -22.75
N LYS A 208 -3.25 -15.13 -23.62
CA LYS A 208 -1.84 -14.78 -23.39
C LYS A 208 -1.62 -13.28 -23.31
N LYS A 209 -2.28 -12.47 -24.15
CA LYS A 209 -2.24 -11.01 -24.11
C LYS A 209 -2.63 -10.51 -22.72
N TRP A 210 -3.79 -10.93 -22.21
CA TRP A 210 -4.30 -10.40 -20.94
C TRP A 210 -3.61 -10.99 -19.71
N GLN A 211 -3.12 -12.23 -19.76
CA GLN A 211 -2.26 -12.78 -18.72
C GLN A 211 -0.96 -11.99 -18.57
N GLY A 212 -0.25 -11.74 -19.68
CA GLY A 212 0.99 -10.97 -19.66
C GLY A 212 0.77 -9.54 -19.18
N ARG A 213 -0.27 -8.88 -19.70
CA ARG A 213 -0.61 -7.51 -19.29
C ARG A 213 -1.00 -7.38 -17.82
N MET A 214 -1.73 -8.35 -17.27
CA MET A 214 -2.05 -8.35 -15.84
C MET A 214 -0.81 -8.54 -14.98
N GLU A 215 0.15 -9.35 -15.43
CA GLU A 215 1.42 -9.49 -14.72
C GLU A 215 2.20 -8.16 -14.71
N ASP A 216 2.22 -7.44 -15.83
CA ASP A 216 2.86 -6.13 -15.92
C ASP A 216 2.16 -5.08 -15.04
N VAL A 217 0.82 -5.08 -15.01
CA VAL A 217 0.02 -4.25 -14.11
C VAL A 217 0.37 -4.54 -12.65
N GLU A 218 0.40 -5.82 -12.25
CA GLU A 218 0.70 -6.21 -10.87
C GLU A 218 2.14 -5.86 -10.47
N LYS A 219 3.12 -5.98 -11.38
CA LYS A 219 4.49 -5.49 -11.15
C LYS A 219 4.53 -3.99 -10.93
N ARG A 220 3.74 -3.22 -11.68
CA ARG A 220 3.69 -1.76 -11.55
C ARG A 220 3.01 -1.33 -10.25
N MET A 221 1.92 -1.99 -9.86
CA MET A 221 1.27 -1.81 -8.56
C MET A 221 2.24 -2.09 -7.41
N LYS A 222 2.98 -3.20 -7.49
CA LYS A 222 4.02 -3.53 -6.51
C LYS A 222 5.06 -2.42 -6.39
N ALA A 223 5.59 -1.93 -7.51
CA ALA A 223 6.60 -0.88 -7.51
C ALA A 223 6.09 0.43 -6.86
N ALA A 224 4.82 0.78 -7.06
CA ALA A 224 4.21 1.95 -6.43
C ALA A 224 4.10 1.83 -4.91
N VAL A 225 3.79 0.63 -4.42
CA VAL A 225 3.75 0.33 -2.97
C VAL A 225 5.15 0.28 -2.37
N ASP A 226 6.09 -0.34 -3.08
CA ASP A 226 7.50 -0.38 -2.67
C ASP A 226 8.05 1.04 -2.52
N GLU A 227 7.80 1.94 -3.49
CA GLU A 227 8.16 3.37 -3.42
C GLU A 227 7.64 4.05 -2.15
N CYS A 228 6.43 3.70 -1.69
CA CYS A 228 5.87 4.22 -0.45
C CYS A 228 6.63 3.68 0.78
N THR A 229 7.01 2.41 0.77
CA THR A 229 7.73 1.76 1.87
C THR A 229 9.22 2.07 1.91
N GLU A 230 9.86 2.38 0.78
CA GLU A 230 11.28 2.72 0.70
C GLU A 230 11.53 4.18 1.10
N ASN A 231 10.61 5.07 0.76
CA ASN A 231 10.72 6.51 1.03
C ASN A 231 9.90 6.98 2.25
N PHE A 232 9.40 6.05 3.06
CA PHE A 232 8.52 6.37 4.19
C PHE A 232 9.17 7.31 5.21
N ALA A 233 10.49 7.21 5.43
CA ALA A 233 11.18 8.02 6.42
C ALA A 233 11.25 9.50 6.03
N ASP A 234 11.53 9.78 4.76
CA ASP A 234 11.54 11.14 4.20
C ASP A 234 10.12 11.72 4.18
N GLN A 235 9.13 10.93 3.76
CA GLN A 235 7.73 11.35 3.80
C GLN A 235 7.25 11.62 5.24
N ALA A 236 7.57 10.74 6.19
CA ALA A 236 7.20 10.90 7.60
C ALA A 236 7.79 12.19 8.20
N LYS A 237 9.01 12.56 7.80
CA LYS A 237 9.60 13.84 8.17
C LYS A 237 8.78 15.01 7.63
N THR A 238 8.45 15.00 6.33
CA THR A 238 7.61 16.05 5.72
C THR A 238 6.23 16.15 6.38
N ASP A 239 5.60 15.03 6.68
CA ASP A 239 4.29 14.99 7.34
C ASP A 239 4.34 15.64 8.73
N ILE A 240 5.40 15.36 9.50
CA ILE A 240 5.59 15.97 10.82
C ILE A 240 5.95 17.45 10.69
N GLU A 241 6.74 17.85 9.69
CA GLU A 241 7.02 19.26 9.40
C GLU A 241 5.73 20.03 9.10
N HIS A 242 4.86 19.51 8.23
CA HIS A 242 3.55 20.11 7.94
C HIS A 242 2.67 20.21 9.19
N LYS A 243 2.55 19.13 9.96
CA LYS A 243 1.74 19.12 11.19
C LYS A 243 2.24 20.14 12.22
N LEU A 244 3.56 20.31 12.33
CA LEU A 244 4.18 21.31 13.22
C LEU A 244 4.06 22.75 12.71
N LEU A 245 3.89 22.96 11.40
CA LEU A 245 3.59 24.28 10.83
C LEU A 245 2.16 24.72 11.18
N GLU A 246 1.20 23.81 11.15
CA GLU A 246 -0.20 24.07 11.49
C GLU A 246 -0.39 24.25 13.01
N ASN A 247 0.25 23.39 13.82
CA ASN A 247 0.16 23.46 15.27
C ASN A 247 1.54 23.24 15.91
N PRO A 248 2.30 24.32 16.21
CA PRO A 248 3.62 24.20 16.82
C PRO A 248 3.58 23.69 18.27
N GLY A 249 2.39 23.65 18.90
CA GLY A 249 2.15 23.06 20.22
C GLY A 249 2.92 23.65 21.40
N THR A 250 2.73 23.04 22.56
CA THR A 250 3.57 23.20 23.76
C THR A 250 4.20 21.85 24.10
N VAL A 251 5.41 21.85 24.67
CA VAL A 251 6.11 20.60 25.02
C VAL A 251 5.39 19.94 26.19
N ASN A 252 4.47 19.02 25.90
CA ASN A 252 3.72 18.22 26.87
C ASN A 252 3.42 16.83 26.28
N GLN A 253 2.82 15.96 27.10
CA GLN A 253 2.56 14.56 26.72
C GLN A 253 1.57 14.46 25.56
N ASP A 254 0.52 15.30 25.55
CA ASP A 254 -0.50 15.30 24.49
C ASP A 254 0.10 15.69 23.13
N PHE A 255 1.07 16.62 23.14
CA PHE A 255 1.79 17.02 21.94
C PHE A 255 2.60 15.88 21.34
N THR A 256 3.45 15.20 22.14
CA THR A 256 4.24 14.06 21.63
C THR A 256 3.36 12.88 21.24
N LYS A 257 2.25 12.64 21.97
CA LYS A 257 1.28 11.61 21.66
C LYS A 257 0.55 11.90 20.34
N SER A 258 0.10 13.13 20.11
CA SER A 258 -0.56 13.51 18.86
C SER A 258 0.35 13.31 17.64
N LEU A 259 1.64 13.60 17.76
CA LEU A 259 2.63 13.32 16.71
C LEU A 259 2.82 11.82 16.48
N LEU A 260 2.95 11.05 17.56
CA LEU A 260 3.03 9.58 17.50
C LEU A 260 1.80 8.98 16.83
N ASP A 261 0.60 9.38 17.26
CA ASP A 261 -0.67 8.85 16.73
C ASP A 261 -0.79 9.11 15.22
N SER A 262 -0.33 10.27 14.72
CA SER A 262 -0.28 10.51 13.26
C SER A 262 0.71 9.60 12.53
N LEU A 263 1.88 9.33 13.11
CA LEU A 263 2.86 8.43 12.50
C LEU A 263 2.33 6.99 12.47
N VAL A 264 1.82 6.50 13.60
CA VAL A 264 1.26 5.15 13.71
C VAL A 264 0.06 4.96 12.78
N LYS A 265 -0.79 5.99 12.62
CA LYS A 265 -1.95 5.90 11.74
C LYS A 265 -1.57 5.72 10.26
N LYS A 266 -0.52 6.41 9.78
CA LYS A 266 -0.12 6.37 8.36
C LYS A 266 0.93 5.30 8.06
N TYR A 267 1.79 5.01 9.03
CA TYR A 267 2.92 4.09 8.95
C TYR A 267 2.77 2.97 9.98
N ASP A 268 1.67 2.20 9.85
CA ASP A 268 1.24 1.19 10.82
C ASP A 268 2.21 0.00 10.95
N TRP A 269 3.10 -0.19 9.96
CA TRP A 269 4.15 -1.20 9.96
C TRP A 269 5.46 -0.75 10.64
N VAL A 270 5.50 0.46 11.21
CA VAL A 270 6.71 1.04 11.78
C VAL A 270 6.54 1.31 13.27
N ASN A 271 7.58 1.03 14.05
CA ASN A 271 7.67 1.41 15.44
C ASN A 271 8.37 2.75 15.54
N TRP A 272 7.77 3.67 16.27
CA TRP A 272 8.13 5.07 16.38
C TRP A 272 8.40 5.43 17.83
N SER A 273 9.39 6.30 18.01
CA SER A 273 9.57 7.05 19.23
C SER A 273 9.64 8.53 18.86
N VAL A 274 9.03 9.38 19.67
CA VAL A 274 8.94 10.82 19.49
C VAL A 274 9.40 11.48 20.78
N ARG A 275 10.32 12.44 20.68
CA ARG A 275 10.78 13.25 21.81
C ARG A 275 10.68 14.72 21.47
N ALA A 276 10.23 15.51 22.44
CA ALA A 276 10.17 16.95 22.31
C ALA A 276 10.83 17.63 23.51
N PHE A 277 11.58 18.70 23.25
CA PHE A 277 12.18 19.51 24.31
C PHE A 277 12.39 20.96 23.85
N SER A 278 12.41 21.89 24.80
CA SER A 278 12.66 23.29 24.48
C SER A 278 14.11 23.51 24.05
N ASN A 279 14.29 24.03 22.84
CA ASN A 279 15.56 24.49 22.30
C ASN A 279 15.83 25.97 22.61
N ARG A 280 15.09 26.58 23.55
CA ARG A 280 15.43 27.91 24.05
C ARG A 280 16.79 27.86 24.76
N GLU A 281 17.65 28.81 24.43
CA GLU A 281 18.89 29.05 25.14
C GLU A 281 18.51 29.50 26.56
N ARG A 282 18.85 28.71 27.58
CA ARG A 282 18.77 29.19 28.96
C ARG A 282 20.03 30.00 29.21
N ILE A 283 19.83 31.28 29.53
CA ILE A 283 20.71 32.25 30.22
C ILE A 283 22.21 31.89 30.22
N PHE A 284 23.00 32.78 29.59
CA PHE A 284 24.46 32.87 29.40
C PHE A 284 25.41 31.93 30.20
N PHE A 285 25.15 31.64 31.48
CA PHE A 285 26.00 30.81 32.35
C PHE A 285 25.85 29.29 32.11
N PHE A 286 24.67 28.81 31.69
CA PHE A 286 24.44 27.38 31.42
C PHE A 286 24.95 26.93 30.04
N ASN A 287 25.14 27.87 29.11
CA ASN A 287 25.70 27.60 27.79
C ASN A 287 27.17 27.12 27.84
N TRP A 288 27.91 27.51 28.88
CA TRP A 288 29.27 26.99 29.07
C TRP A 288 29.26 25.52 29.52
N LEU A 289 28.33 25.11 30.38
CA LEU A 289 28.27 23.71 30.86
C LEU A 289 27.60 22.74 29.88
N ALA A 290 26.62 23.18 29.08
CA ALA A 290 25.89 22.31 28.17
C ALA A 290 26.52 22.17 26.77
N GLY A 291 27.40 23.09 26.37
CA GLY A 291 28.01 23.13 25.04
C GLY A 291 26.97 23.29 23.92
N LYS A 292 27.41 23.71 22.73
CA LYS A 292 26.54 23.97 21.55
C LYS A 292 25.79 22.74 20.98
N LYS A 293 25.77 21.60 21.66
CA LYS A 293 25.13 20.34 21.22
C LYS A 293 24.44 19.64 22.39
N CYS A 294 23.27 20.17 22.76
CA CYS A 294 22.48 19.69 23.90
C CYS A 294 21.79 18.34 23.65
N HIS A 295 21.89 17.80 22.44
CA HIS A 295 21.45 16.46 22.08
C HIS A 295 22.33 15.91 20.94
N GLY A 296 22.21 14.61 20.66
CA GLY A 296 22.81 13.97 19.49
C GLY A 296 22.39 12.51 19.38
N SER A 297 22.54 11.96 18.18
CA SER A 297 22.15 10.58 17.87
C SER A 297 23.31 9.81 17.24
N GLY A 298 23.41 8.53 17.57
CA GLY A 298 24.18 7.53 16.83
C GLY A 298 23.21 6.56 16.15
N GLY A 299 23.53 6.15 14.93
CA GLY A 299 22.61 5.41 14.07
C GLY A 299 21.94 6.27 12.99
N ALA A 300 21.20 5.63 12.08
CA ALA A 300 20.64 6.21 10.86
C ALA A 300 19.11 6.43 10.91
N ASN A 301 18.38 5.66 11.71
CA ASN A 301 16.89 5.63 11.68
C ASN A 301 16.24 6.74 12.52
N TRP A 302 16.59 8.00 12.24
CA TRP A 302 16.02 9.17 12.91
C TRP A 302 16.06 10.44 12.05
N PHE A 303 15.20 11.39 12.42
CA PHE A 303 15.25 12.77 11.93
C PHE A 303 14.88 13.73 13.06
N ASP A 304 15.19 15.01 12.87
CA ASP A 304 14.78 16.06 13.79
C ASP A 304 14.22 17.28 13.08
N ILE A 305 13.38 18.03 13.80
CA ILE A 305 12.71 19.23 13.32
C ILE A 305 12.80 20.30 14.41
N LEU A 306 13.16 21.52 14.03
CA LEU A 306 13.16 22.68 14.91
C LEU A 306 11.98 23.59 14.56
N THR A 307 11.01 23.70 15.47
CA THR A 307 9.83 24.55 15.27
C THR A 307 10.18 26.04 15.37
N LYS A 308 9.28 26.90 14.85
CA LYS A 308 9.36 28.36 15.01
C LYS A 308 9.35 28.80 16.49
N THR A 309 8.67 28.05 17.36
CA THR A 309 8.60 28.29 18.82
C THR A 309 9.84 27.80 19.58
N LYS A 310 10.88 27.37 18.86
CA LYS A 310 12.13 26.80 19.40
C LYS A 310 11.89 25.53 20.20
N ILE A 311 10.99 24.67 19.73
CA ILE A 311 10.85 23.29 20.23
C ILE A 311 11.64 22.39 19.27
N LYS A 312 12.50 21.53 19.80
CA LYS A 312 13.16 20.48 19.04
C LYS A 312 12.34 19.22 19.18
N VAL A 313 11.91 18.67 18.05
CA VAL A 313 11.25 17.37 17.94
C VAL A 313 12.24 16.40 17.31
N VAL A 314 12.44 15.25 17.93
CA VAL A 314 13.30 14.17 17.43
C VAL A 314 12.45 12.91 17.30
N VAL A 315 12.41 12.37 16.09
CA VAL A 315 11.69 11.14 15.75
C VAL A 315 12.72 10.08 15.36
N SER A 316 12.51 8.86 15.83
CA SER A 316 13.34 7.71 15.50
C SER A 316 12.45 6.50 15.37
N PHE A 317 12.88 5.54 14.57
CA PHE A 317 11.99 4.48 14.12
C PHE A 317 12.72 3.15 13.90
N CYS A 318 11.95 2.07 13.83
CA CYS A 318 12.41 0.73 13.48
C CYS A 318 11.24 -0.06 12.88
N VAL A 319 11.46 -0.72 11.73
CA VAL A 319 10.42 -1.52 11.07
C VAL A 319 10.27 -2.88 11.77
N ASP A 320 11.38 -3.51 12.15
CA ASP A 320 11.41 -4.83 12.79
C ASP A 320 12.20 -4.78 14.11
N PRO A 321 11.58 -4.30 15.20
CA PRO A 321 12.28 -4.04 16.45
C PRO A 321 12.69 -5.34 17.15
N LYS A 322 13.99 -5.47 17.45
CA LYS A 322 14.56 -6.62 18.16
C LYS A 322 14.65 -6.35 19.66
N PRO A 323 14.45 -7.38 20.50
CA PRO A 323 14.67 -7.25 21.94
C PRO A 323 16.08 -6.74 22.26
N ILE A 324 16.18 -5.83 23.23
CA ILE A 324 17.45 -5.23 23.65
C ILE A 324 17.84 -5.69 25.05
N ASN A 325 19.14 -5.88 25.28
CA ASN A 325 19.64 -6.24 26.60
C ASN A 325 19.74 -5.00 27.50
N LYS A 326 18.67 -4.69 28.22
CA LYS A 326 18.58 -3.51 29.11
C LYS A 326 19.66 -3.52 30.20
N SER A 327 20.03 -4.69 30.74
CA SER A 327 21.07 -4.80 31.77
C SER A 327 22.44 -4.40 31.21
N GLN A 328 22.80 -4.92 30.04
CA GLN A 328 24.05 -4.57 29.37
C GLN A 328 24.09 -3.09 28.97
N ILE A 329 22.96 -2.52 28.55
CA ILE A 329 22.84 -1.08 28.29
C ILE A 329 23.15 -0.28 29.56
N LEU A 330 22.56 -0.65 30.70
CA LEU A 330 22.78 0.03 31.98
C LEU A 330 24.24 -0.05 32.43
N GLU A 331 24.86 -1.23 32.38
CA GLU A 331 26.29 -1.41 32.69
C GLU A 331 27.16 -0.51 31.81
N GLN A 332 26.85 -0.42 30.52
CA GLN A 332 27.61 0.41 29.59
C GLN A 332 27.45 1.91 29.90
N ILE A 333 26.24 2.35 30.25
CA ILE A 333 25.97 3.75 30.65
C ILE A 333 26.77 4.12 31.91
N GLU A 334 26.85 3.22 32.88
CA GLU A 334 27.62 3.42 34.12
C GLU A 334 29.12 3.50 33.84
N SER A 335 29.64 2.64 32.96
CA SER A 335 31.07 2.60 32.61
C SER A 335 31.56 3.86 31.90
N GLN A 336 30.75 4.44 30.99
CA GLN A 336 31.17 5.56 30.15
C GLN A 336 31.22 6.92 30.86
N LYS A 337 30.76 6.98 32.13
CA LYS A 337 30.69 8.20 32.97
C LYS A 337 29.95 9.40 32.33
N MET A 338 29.36 9.22 31.15
CA MET A 338 28.49 10.13 30.39
C MET A 338 28.97 11.58 30.43
N LYS A 339 30.27 11.79 30.14
CA LYS A 339 30.93 13.09 30.22
C LYS A 339 30.95 13.77 28.84
N GLY A 340 30.71 15.08 28.82
CA GLY A 340 30.87 15.91 27.63
C GLY A 340 29.58 16.10 26.83
N ASN A 341 29.75 16.32 25.54
CA ASN A 341 28.70 16.64 24.56
C ASN A 341 27.80 15.42 24.29
N MET A 342 26.48 15.61 24.19
CA MET A 342 25.52 14.52 23.99
C MET A 342 25.70 13.76 22.67
N MET A 343 26.22 14.41 21.63
CA MET A 343 26.60 13.71 20.40
C MET A 343 27.72 12.68 20.65
N ALA A 344 28.73 13.04 21.43
CA ALA A 344 29.82 12.11 21.75
C ALA A 344 29.33 10.93 22.60
N VAL A 345 28.40 11.19 23.52
CA VAL A 345 27.72 10.17 24.32
C VAL A 345 26.95 9.19 23.42
N ALA A 346 26.13 9.71 22.50
CA ALA A 346 25.34 8.88 21.61
C ALA A 346 26.22 8.00 20.71
N LEU A 347 27.28 8.58 20.12
CA LEU A 347 28.23 7.84 19.28
C LEU A 347 29.02 6.79 20.06
N ALA A 348 29.42 7.05 21.31
CA ALA A 348 30.15 6.09 22.13
C ALA A 348 29.29 4.89 22.55
N LEU A 349 28.02 5.13 22.87
CA LEU A 349 27.05 4.07 23.15
C LEU A 349 26.71 3.28 21.88
N ASN A 350 26.42 3.94 20.76
CA ASN A 350 26.19 3.27 19.48
C ASN A 350 27.42 2.47 19.03
N LYS A 351 28.65 2.93 19.27
CA LYS A 351 29.86 2.11 19.02
C LYS A 351 29.90 0.82 19.84
N SER A 352 29.31 0.84 21.04
CA SER A 352 29.21 -0.34 21.91
C SER A 352 28.06 -1.27 21.48
N PHE A 353 27.08 -0.72 20.76
CA PHE A 353 25.89 -1.39 20.27
C PHE A 353 25.62 -0.99 18.81
N PRO A 354 26.42 -1.49 17.85
CA PRO A 354 26.44 -0.96 16.48
C PRO A 354 25.11 -1.11 15.72
N ASN A 355 24.24 -2.03 16.16
CA ASN A 355 22.92 -2.26 15.57
C ASN A 355 21.79 -1.50 16.30
N TYR A 356 22.14 -0.60 17.23
CA TYR A 356 21.15 0.16 18.01
C TYR A 356 21.19 1.63 17.62
N LEU A 357 20.01 2.21 17.46
CA LEU A 357 19.88 3.66 17.49
C LEU A 357 20.02 4.15 18.93
N VAL A 358 20.84 5.17 19.13
CA VAL A 358 21.01 5.81 20.43
C VAL A 358 20.78 7.31 20.27
N HIS A 359 19.80 7.85 20.97
CA HIS A 359 19.60 9.29 21.09
C HIS A 359 19.84 9.75 22.53
N ALA A 360 20.70 10.75 22.69
CA ALA A 360 21.04 11.34 23.97
C ALA A 360 20.62 12.82 24.01
N VAL A 361 19.98 13.22 25.10
CA VAL A 361 19.60 14.62 25.36
C VAL A 361 20.11 15.04 26.73
N SER A 362 20.65 16.25 26.85
CA SER A 362 21.20 16.76 28.10
C SER A 362 20.14 16.82 29.20
N HIS A 363 20.51 16.42 30.42
CA HIS A 363 19.63 16.48 31.60
C HIS A 363 19.14 17.90 31.95
N TYR A 364 19.77 18.95 31.41
CA TYR A 364 19.32 20.34 31.57
C TYR A 364 18.08 20.69 30.72
N LYS A 365 17.66 19.77 29.84
CA LYS A 365 16.43 19.89 29.05
C LYS A 365 15.32 19.08 29.71
N GLU A 366 14.12 19.62 29.69
CA GLU A 366 12.92 18.86 30.01
C GLU A 366 12.48 18.14 28.73
N VAL A 367 12.61 16.82 28.74
CA VAL A 367 12.29 15.95 27.61
C VAL A 367 10.97 15.26 27.88
N VAL A 368 10.02 15.44 26.97
CA VAL A 368 8.78 14.68 26.91
C VAL A 368 8.91 13.67 25.78
N GLN A 369 8.39 12.46 25.99
CA GLN A 369 8.49 11.38 25.01
C GLN A 369 7.19 10.56 24.89
N SER A 370 6.98 9.98 23.72
CA SER A 370 5.94 8.98 23.46
C SER A 370 6.48 7.98 22.44
N ASN A 371 6.13 6.70 22.57
CA ASN A 371 6.55 5.65 21.65
C ASN A 371 5.51 4.51 21.60
N ASN A 372 5.56 3.66 20.58
CA ASN A 372 4.74 2.44 20.44
C ASN A 372 5.56 1.14 20.39
N PHE A 373 6.84 1.18 20.81
CA PHE A 373 7.67 -0.02 20.84
C PHE A 373 7.19 -1.00 21.91
N HIS A 374 7.38 -2.30 21.67
CA HIS A 374 7.26 -3.30 22.72
C HIS A 374 8.26 -3.02 23.85
N GLU A 375 7.88 -3.31 25.10
CA GLU A 375 8.68 -2.98 26.28
C GLU A 375 10.10 -3.53 26.19
N ASP A 376 10.28 -4.73 25.66
CA ASP A 376 11.59 -5.39 25.53
C ASP A 376 12.47 -4.85 24.40
N CYS A 377 11.93 -4.06 23.48
CA CYS A 377 12.66 -3.54 22.31
C CYS A 377 13.07 -2.08 22.47
N TYR A 378 12.72 -1.44 23.59
CA TYR A 378 12.94 -0.02 23.79
C TYR A 378 13.42 0.31 25.20
N TYR A 379 14.39 1.20 25.27
CA TYR A 379 14.94 1.73 26.50
C TYR A 379 14.80 3.25 26.52
N TYR A 380 14.15 3.77 27.55
CA TYR A 380 14.17 5.19 27.88
C TYR A 380 14.55 5.38 29.34
N GLY A 381 15.60 6.17 29.59
CA GLY A 381 16.16 6.35 30.93
C GLY A 381 16.64 7.77 31.18
N LYS A 382 16.31 8.33 32.35
CA LYS A 382 16.91 9.57 32.85
C LYS A 382 18.10 9.22 33.74
N HIS A 383 19.29 9.58 33.28
CA HIS A 383 20.53 9.43 34.03
C HIS A 383 21.02 10.78 34.55
N LYS A 384 22.02 10.74 35.45
CA LYS A 384 22.60 11.92 36.09
C LYS A 384 22.95 13.06 35.13
N ARG A 385 23.29 12.76 33.88
CA ARG A 385 23.78 13.74 32.89
C ARG A 385 22.99 13.79 31.58
N ALA A 386 22.19 12.78 31.29
CA ALA A 386 21.49 12.66 30.02
C ALA A 386 20.17 11.90 30.17
N TYR A 387 19.20 12.24 29.33
CA TYR A 387 18.13 11.36 28.91
C TYR A 387 18.64 10.51 27.76
N LEU A 388 18.37 9.21 27.80
CA LEU A 388 18.74 8.27 26.74
C LEU A 388 17.50 7.60 26.20
N CYS A 389 17.49 7.42 24.88
CA CYS A 389 16.54 6.62 24.14
C CYS A 389 17.34 5.64 23.28
N ILE A 390 17.08 4.35 23.43
CA ILE A 390 17.81 3.28 22.73
C ILE A 390 16.81 2.24 22.22
N HIS A 391 16.94 1.85 20.96
CA HIS A 391 16.22 0.73 20.35
C HIS A 391 17.09 0.12 19.23
N SER A 392 16.72 -1.06 18.73
CA SER A 392 17.37 -1.62 17.53
C SER A 392 17.14 -0.72 16.31
N GLU A 393 18.10 -0.70 15.39
CA GLU A 393 17.88 -0.11 14.07
C GLU A 393 16.95 -0.95 13.20
#